data_AF-A9FYX6-F1
#
_entry.id   AF-A9FYX6-F1
#
_cell.length_a   1.000
_cell.length_b   1.000
_cell.length_c   1.000
_cell.angle_alpha   90.00
_cell.angle_beta   90.00
_cell.angle_gamma   90.00
#
_symmetry.space_group_name_H-M   'P 1'
#
loop_
_entity.id
_entity.type
_entity.pdbx_description
1 polymer ?
#
loop_
_entity_poly.entity_id
_entity_poly.type
_entity_poly.pdbx_seq_one_letter_code
_entity_poly.pdbx_strand_id
1 'polypeptide(L)'
;MYKSIPLFIVGAVVSAALANSSDAAALHERVSGTNCAYGNGTSTGNLIAIGGAISNSSTSGAESVSCPVTDDDRFRKQDIATLNIHGYNGGISISGQSAEVDASTCVQYYGSTGGACTTPVSTSGNGNYTLSPPLTYWTSSNYADFGYIRIKLPPKGTNASTVRGYYTAD
;
A
#
# COMPACT_ATOMS: atom_id res chain seq x y z
N MET A 1 -50.85 -27.19 -51.03
CA MET A 1 -50.22 -25.87 -50.78
C MET A 1 -49.43 -25.97 -49.49
N TYR A 2 -48.10 -25.99 -49.58
CA TYR A 2 -47.20 -25.98 -48.42
C TYR A 2 -46.94 -24.52 -48.02
N LYS A 3 -47.06 -24.20 -46.73
CA LYS A 3 -46.49 -22.96 -46.17
C LYS A 3 -45.89 -23.24 -44.79
N SER A 4 -44.57 -23.26 -44.79
CA SER A 4 -43.66 -23.34 -43.65
C SER A 4 -43.72 -22.08 -42.79
N ILE A 5 -43.60 -22.23 -41.46
CA ILE A 5 -43.16 -21.15 -40.55
C ILE A 5 -42.17 -21.76 -39.54
N PRO A 6 -40.85 -21.47 -39.67
CA PRO A 6 -39.89 -21.77 -38.63
C PRO A 6 -39.27 -20.45 -38.13
N LEU A 7 -39.61 -19.94 -36.95
CA LEU A 7 -38.78 -18.92 -36.29
C LEU A 7 -39.15 -18.71 -34.81
N PHE A 8 -38.73 -19.62 -33.93
CA PHE A 8 -38.86 -19.41 -32.48
C PHE A 8 -37.65 -19.93 -31.68
N ILE A 9 -36.46 -19.99 -32.30
CA ILE A 9 -35.23 -20.51 -31.65
C ILE A 9 -34.02 -19.56 -31.84
N VAL A 10 -34.24 -18.25 -31.93
CA VAL A 10 -33.13 -17.26 -32.00
C VAL A 10 -33.06 -16.38 -30.74
N GLY A 11 -34.11 -16.36 -29.91
CA GLY A 11 -34.13 -15.52 -28.70
C GLY A 11 -33.35 -16.06 -27.49
N ALA A 12 -33.20 -17.39 -27.35
CA ALA A 12 -32.60 -17.99 -26.15
C ALA A 12 -31.05 -17.99 -26.18
N VAL A 13 -30.44 -17.93 -27.37
CA VAL A 13 -28.96 -17.99 -27.50
C VAL A 13 -28.32 -16.65 -27.17
N VAL A 14 -29.05 -15.53 -27.35
CA VAL A 14 -28.55 -14.19 -27.03
C VAL A 14 -28.53 -13.93 -25.52
N SER A 15 -29.44 -14.53 -24.75
CA SER A 15 -29.48 -14.39 -23.29
C SER A 15 -28.32 -15.09 -22.57
N ALA A 16 -27.71 -16.12 -23.18
CA ALA A 16 -26.57 -16.82 -22.60
C ALA A 16 -25.23 -16.10 -22.85
N ALA A 17 -25.14 -15.22 -23.85
CA ALA A 17 -23.93 -14.47 -24.15
C ALA A 17 -23.67 -13.32 -23.16
N LEU A 18 -24.71 -12.85 -22.46
CA LEU A 18 -24.62 -11.83 -21.41
C LEU A 18 -24.36 -12.43 -20.01
N ALA A 19 -24.36 -13.76 -19.89
CA ALA A 19 -24.08 -14.47 -18.64
C ALA A 19 -22.58 -14.80 -18.45
N ASN A 20 -21.72 -14.35 -19.36
CA ASN A 20 -20.30 -14.24 -19.05
C ASN A 20 -20.14 -13.05 -18.10
N SER A 21 -20.40 -13.28 -16.81
CA SER A 21 -19.75 -12.47 -15.78
C SER A 21 -18.27 -12.54 -16.09
N SER A 22 -17.70 -11.45 -16.59
CA SER A 22 -16.25 -11.30 -16.56
C SER A 22 -15.86 -11.58 -15.12
N ASP A 23 -14.95 -12.52 -14.90
CA ASP A 23 -14.28 -12.66 -13.60
C ASP A 23 -13.98 -11.25 -13.10
N ALA A 24 -14.39 -10.96 -11.85
CA ALA A 24 -14.10 -9.67 -11.24
C ALA A 24 -12.60 -9.44 -11.43
N ALA A 25 -12.25 -8.41 -12.23
CA ALA A 25 -10.87 -8.13 -12.54
C ALA A 25 -10.19 -7.81 -11.22
N ALA A 26 -9.19 -8.61 -10.82
CA ALA A 26 -8.39 -8.36 -9.63
C ALA A 26 -7.94 -6.89 -9.67
N LEU A 27 -8.40 -6.13 -8.70
CA LEU A 27 -8.11 -4.72 -8.61
C LEU A 27 -6.71 -4.58 -8.06
N HIS A 28 -5.90 -3.81 -8.76
CA HIS A 28 -4.54 -3.50 -8.35
C HIS A 28 -4.32 -2.00 -8.37
N GLU A 29 -3.62 -1.52 -7.35
CA GLU A 29 -3.26 -0.11 -7.23
C GLU A 29 -1.76 0.04 -7.04
N ARG A 30 -1.19 1.07 -7.68
CA ARG A 30 0.20 1.49 -7.48
C ARG A 30 0.19 2.94 -7.07
N VAL A 31 0.75 3.21 -5.92
CA VAL A 31 0.80 4.57 -5.38
C VAL A 31 2.25 4.99 -5.17
N SER A 32 2.57 6.19 -5.65
CA SER A 32 3.90 6.78 -5.49
C SER A 32 4.18 7.09 -4.02
N GLY A 33 5.45 6.98 -3.63
CA GLY A 33 5.90 7.38 -2.31
C GLY A 33 5.63 8.86 -2.02
N THR A 34 5.48 9.71 -3.05
CA THR A 34 5.13 11.13 -2.89
C THR A 34 3.72 11.36 -2.34
N ASN A 35 2.84 10.36 -2.37
CA ASN A 35 1.55 10.40 -1.70
C ASN A 35 1.67 10.16 -0.19
N CYS A 36 2.83 9.72 0.29
CA CYS A 36 3.09 9.58 1.72
C CYS A 36 3.37 10.94 2.35
N ALA A 37 2.79 11.15 3.54
CA ALA A 37 3.01 12.33 4.34
C ALA A 37 3.93 12.03 5.53
N TYR A 38 4.45 13.09 6.13
CA TYR A 38 5.21 13.03 7.37
C TYR A 38 4.33 12.43 8.48
N GLY A 39 4.79 11.36 9.13
CA GLY A 39 4.10 10.78 10.29
C GLY A 39 4.26 11.69 11.52
N ASN A 40 3.25 11.71 12.40
CA ASN A 40 3.22 12.57 13.59
C ASN A 40 4.52 12.45 14.43
N GLY A 41 5.24 13.57 14.54
CA GLY A 41 6.57 13.68 15.11
C GLY A 41 7.29 14.87 14.48
N THR A 42 8.18 15.54 15.21
CA THR A 42 8.97 16.67 14.72
C THR A 42 9.78 16.24 13.50
N SER A 43 9.24 16.46 12.31
CA SER A 43 10.05 16.39 11.11
C SER A 43 11.15 17.42 11.27
N THR A 44 12.39 16.97 11.25
CA THR A 44 13.54 17.87 11.30
C THR A 44 13.73 18.62 9.97
N GLY A 45 12.73 18.62 9.07
CA GLY A 45 12.81 19.14 7.71
C GLY A 45 13.58 18.23 6.76
N ASN A 46 13.85 16.99 7.18
CA ASN A 46 14.79 16.09 6.51
C ASN A 46 14.14 15.02 5.64
N LEU A 47 12.82 14.99 5.50
CA LEU A 47 12.19 14.17 4.48
C LEU A 47 12.01 15.02 3.22
N ILE A 48 12.49 14.52 2.08
CA ILE A 48 12.46 15.25 0.81
C ILE A 48 11.75 14.39 -0.24
N ALA A 49 10.77 14.99 -0.92
CA ALA A 49 10.11 14.41 -2.08
C ALA A 49 10.94 14.67 -3.34
N ILE A 50 11.52 13.63 -3.93
CA ILE A 50 12.34 13.72 -5.15
C ILE A 50 12.05 12.53 -6.05
N GLY A 51 11.80 12.79 -7.34
CA GLY A 51 11.72 11.74 -8.37
C GLY A 51 10.63 10.68 -8.12
N GLY A 52 9.49 11.06 -7.52
CA GLY A 52 8.42 10.11 -7.21
C GLY A 52 8.62 9.29 -5.94
N ALA A 53 9.64 9.60 -5.14
CA ALA A 53 9.94 8.95 -3.87
C ALA A 53 9.99 9.97 -2.71
N ILE A 54 9.85 9.49 -1.48
CA ILE A 54 10.19 10.23 -0.27
C ILE A 54 11.50 9.68 0.28
N SER A 55 12.45 10.58 0.58
CA SER A 55 13.79 10.24 1.03
C SER A 55 14.06 10.84 2.40
N ASN A 56 14.66 10.08 3.32
CA ASN A 56 15.23 10.65 4.54
C ASN A 56 16.66 11.13 4.27
N SER A 57 16.85 12.46 4.28
CA SER A 57 18.15 13.12 4.14
C SER A 57 18.84 13.40 5.47
N SER A 58 18.21 13.08 6.60
CA SER A 58 18.78 13.28 7.94
C SER A 58 20.02 12.41 8.12
N THR A 59 21.13 12.98 8.59
CA THR A 59 22.35 12.22 8.88
C THR A 59 22.36 11.60 10.28
N SER A 60 21.37 11.93 11.12
CA SER A 60 21.38 11.58 12.55
C SER A 60 20.06 11.06 13.09
N GLY A 61 18.96 11.17 12.34
CA GLY A 61 17.64 10.76 12.79
C GLY A 61 16.96 9.83 11.79
N ALA A 62 16.36 8.76 12.29
CA ALA A 62 15.35 8.03 11.53
C ALA A 62 14.08 8.88 11.44
N GLU A 63 13.43 8.85 10.29
CA GLU A 63 12.22 9.64 10.02
C GLU A 63 11.09 8.69 9.62
N SER A 64 9.86 8.98 10.05
CA SER A 64 8.69 8.16 9.76
C SER A 64 7.78 8.85 8.76
N VAL A 65 7.31 8.09 7.78
CA VAL A 65 6.29 8.51 6.83
C VAL A 65 5.05 7.65 6.98
N SER A 66 3.89 8.24 6.71
CA SER A 66 2.60 7.58 6.68
C SER A 66 2.03 7.71 5.27
N CYS A 67 1.84 6.57 4.62
CA CYS A 67 1.23 6.48 3.29
C CYS A 67 -0.24 6.13 3.47
N PRO A 68 -1.18 6.96 2.97
CA PRO A 68 -2.59 6.61 2.97
C PRO A 68 -2.79 5.33 2.16
N VAL A 69 -3.88 4.61 2.37
CA VAL A 69 -4.30 3.50 1.51
C VAL A 69 -5.65 3.90 0.94
N THR A 70 -5.85 3.69 -0.36
CA THR A 70 -7.16 3.92 -0.96
C THR A 70 -8.10 2.86 -0.40
N ASP A 71 -9.14 3.34 0.28
CA ASP A 71 -10.13 2.53 0.95
C ASP A 71 -11.49 3.13 0.59
N ASP A 72 -12.08 2.58 -0.46
CA ASP A 72 -13.37 3.03 -0.99
C ASP A 72 -14.32 1.85 -1.24
N ASP A 73 -15.56 2.12 -1.63
CA ASP A 73 -16.58 1.08 -1.83
C ASP A 73 -16.23 0.06 -2.93
N ARG A 74 -15.25 0.37 -3.79
CA ARG A 74 -14.78 -0.49 -4.90
C ARG A 74 -13.48 -1.20 -4.56
N PHE A 75 -12.69 -0.67 -3.62
CA PHE A 75 -11.46 -1.27 -3.12
C PHE A 75 -11.33 -1.03 -1.63
N ARG A 76 -11.96 -1.89 -0.84
CA ARG A 76 -11.92 -1.75 0.62
C ARG A 76 -10.61 -2.32 1.12
N LYS A 77 -10.05 -1.70 2.15
CA LYS A 77 -8.85 -2.18 2.84
C LYS A 77 -8.93 -3.66 3.27
N GLN A 78 -10.14 -4.14 3.53
CA GLN A 78 -10.45 -5.51 3.97
C GLN A 78 -10.28 -6.53 2.84
N ASP A 79 -10.46 -6.09 1.59
CA ASP A 79 -10.36 -6.93 0.41
C ASP A 79 -8.90 -7.02 -0.07
N ILE A 80 -7.99 -6.16 0.41
CA ILE A 80 -6.56 -6.21 0.06
C ILE A 80 -5.96 -7.53 0.56
N ALA A 81 -5.55 -8.39 -0.37
CA ALA A 81 -4.84 -9.64 -0.11
C ALA A 81 -3.31 -9.49 -0.18
N THR A 82 -2.83 -8.54 -0.99
CA THR A 82 -1.40 -8.31 -1.22
C THR A 82 -1.04 -6.85 -0.94
N LEU A 83 0.03 -6.64 -0.17
CA LEU A 83 0.70 -5.35 -0.01
C LEU A 83 2.21 -5.52 -0.19
N ASN A 84 2.79 -4.74 -1.11
CA ASN A 84 4.23 -4.68 -1.32
C ASN A 84 4.70 -3.23 -1.31
N ILE A 85 5.64 -2.92 -0.42
CA ILE A 85 6.24 -1.60 -0.27
C ILE A 85 7.62 -1.64 -0.90
N HIS A 86 7.90 -0.70 -1.79
CA HIS A 86 9.14 -0.67 -2.54
C HIS A 86 9.95 0.59 -2.24
N GLY A 87 11.26 0.43 -2.16
CA GLY A 87 12.16 1.55 -1.97
C GLY A 87 13.61 1.19 -2.15
N TYR A 88 14.46 2.07 -1.63
CA TYR A 88 15.91 1.89 -1.62
C TYR A 88 16.44 2.23 -0.24
N ASN A 89 17.15 1.30 0.38
CA ASN A 89 17.86 1.54 1.61
C ASN A 89 19.26 2.05 1.27
N GLY A 90 19.52 3.30 1.64
CA GLY A 90 20.76 3.99 1.31
C GLY A 90 21.96 3.60 2.16
N GLY A 91 21.75 2.73 3.16
CA GLY A 91 22.74 1.89 3.82
C GLY A 91 24.03 2.57 4.26
N ILE A 92 24.15 2.81 5.56
CA ILE A 92 25.31 2.50 6.45
C ILE A 92 24.84 2.89 7.85
N SER A 93 25.08 2.04 8.84
CA SER A 93 24.84 2.39 10.24
C SER A 93 25.73 3.59 10.59
N ILE A 94 25.14 4.79 10.71
CA ILE A 94 25.88 5.95 11.20
C ILE A 94 25.76 5.94 12.72
N SER A 95 26.91 5.99 13.40
CA SER A 95 26.99 6.18 14.86
C SER A 95 26.18 5.17 15.68
N GLY A 96 26.19 3.89 15.28
CA GLY A 96 25.51 2.82 16.02
C GLY A 96 23.99 2.79 15.86
N GLN A 97 23.41 3.59 14.96
CA GLN A 97 21.98 3.51 14.64
C GLN A 97 21.69 2.42 13.61
N SER A 98 20.57 1.73 13.78
CA SER A 98 20.14 0.70 12.83
C SER A 98 19.92 1.31 11.45
N ALA A 99 20.50 0.67 10.42
CA ALA A 99 20.26 0.99 9.02
C ALA A 99 18.99 0.29 8.49
N GLU A 100 18.11 -0.15 9.38
CA GLU A 100 16.90 -0.88 9.02
C GLU A 100 15.81 0.07 8.52
N VAL A 101 15.18 -0.34 7.43
CA VAL A 101 13.89 0.22 7.01
C VAL A 101 12.81 -0.66 7.63
N ASP A 102 11.93 -0.05 8.42
CA ASP A 102 10.81 -0.74 9.06
C ASP A 102 9.50 -0.33 8.38
N ALA A 103 8.62 -1.29 8.13
CA ALA A 103 7.27 -1.03 7.63
C ALA A 103 6.21 -1.76 8.45
N SER A 104 5.11 -1.07 8.73
CA SER A 104 3.92 -1.61 9.41
C SER A 104 2.67 -1.19 8.64
N THR A 105 1.66 -2.04 8.64
CA THR A 105 0.29 -1.59 8.42
C THR A 105 -0.28 -1.05 9.72
N CYS A 106 -1.10 0.00 9.60
CA CYS A 106 -1.73 0.65 10.73
C CYS A 106 -3.20 0.93 10.42
N VAL A 107 -3.97 1.13 11.48
CA VAL A 107 -5.36 1.56 11.43
C VAL A 107 -5.54 2.72 12.39
N GLN A 108 -6.22 3.77 11.96
CA GLN A 108 -6.75 4.81 12.81
C GLN A 108 -8.23 4.52 13.03
N TYR A 109 -8.63 4.29 14.28
CA TYR A 109 -10.02 3.96 14.59
C TYR A 109 -10.90 5.20 14.45
N TYR A 110 -12.04 5.08 13.78
CA TYR A 110 -12.98 6.21 13.64
C TYR A 110 -13.64 6.57 14.97
N GLY A 111 -14.01 5.55 15.75
CA GLY A 111 -14.76 5.71 17.00
C GLY A 111 -13.91 5.90 18.26
N SER A 112 -12.58 6.04 18.15
CA SER A 112 -11.68 6.11 19.31
C SER A 112 -10.51 7.06 19.08
N THR A 113 -10.03 7.69 20.15
CA THR A 113 -8.78 8.45 20.12
C THR A 113 -7.60 7.48 20.11
N GLY A 114 -7.23 7.00 18.93
CA GLY A 114 -6.04 6.19 18.74
C GLY A 114 -6.12 5.23 17.57
N GLY A 115 -5.05 4.47 17.40
CA GLY A 115 -4.90 3.49 16.34
C GLY A 115 -4.01 2.33 16.78
N ALA A 116 -3.88 1.34 15.92
CA ALA A 116 -2.99 0.21 16.13
C ALA A 116 -2.12 0.00 14.89
N CYS A 117 -0.89 -0.47 15.09
CA CYS A 117 0.02 -0.85 14.02
C CYS A 117 0.49 -2.28 14.23
N THR A 118 0.72 -3.01 13.13
CA THR A 118 1.33 -4.33 13.17
C THR A 118 2.78 -4.25 13.62
N THR A 119 3.29 -5.37 14.13
CA THR A 119 4.73 -5.54 14.32
C THR A 119 5.44 -5.23 13.00
N PRO A 120 6.45 -4.34 13.01
CA PRO A 120 7.12 -3.97 11.78
C PRO A 120 7.82 -5.16 11.13
N VAL A 121 7.82 -5.19 9.81
CA VAL A 121 8.76 -5.98 9.01
C VAL A 121 9.93 -5.09 8.63
N SER A 122 11.14 -5.63 8.68
CA SER A 122 12.36 -4.85 8.55
C SER A 122 13.30 -5.44 7.51
N THR A 123 14.11 -4.59 6.88
CA THR A 123 15.24 -4.98 6.05
C THR A 123 16.48 -4.18 6.43
N SER A 124 17.61 -4.86 6.58
CA SER A 124 18.91 -4.28 6.95
C SER A 124 19.89 -4.21 5.77
N GLY A 125 19.51 -4.73 4.59
CA GLY A 125 20.36 -4.73 3.40
C GLY A 125 20.45 -3.35 2.74
N ASN A 126 21.60 -3.03 2.14
CA ASN A 126 21.76 -1.87 1.27
C ASN A 126 21.24 -2.20 -0.13
N GLY A 127 20.50 -1.29 -0.75
CA GLY A 127 19.95 -1.49 -2.09
C GLY A 127 18.43 -1.38 -2.16
N ASN A 128 17.87 -1.86 -3.28
CA ASN A 128 16.42 -1.91 -3.43
C ASN A 128 15.82 -2.91 -2.43
N TYR A 129 14.65 -2.59 -1.89
CA TYR A 129 13.91 -3.49 -1.02
C TYR A 129 12.45 -3.63 -1.43
N THR A 130 11.86 -4.75 -1.02
CA THR A 130 10.42 -5.00 -1.00
C THR A 130 10.05 -5.48 0.39
N LEU A 131 9.06 -4.86 1.03
CA LEU A 131 8.52 -5.25 2.33
C LEU A 131 7.03 -5.56 2.21
N SER A 132 6.57 -6.58 2.92
CA SER A 132 5.17 -7.03 2.92
C SER A 132 4.68 -7.18 4.37
N PRO A 133 4.34 -6.08 5.06
CA PRO A 133 3.86 -6.14 6.43
C PRO A 133 2.52 -6.90 6.52
N PRO A 134 2.22 -7.57 7.64
CA PRO A 134 0.95 -8.26 7.83
C PRO A 134 -0.25 -7.31 7.72
N LEU A 135 -1.40 -7.77 7.23
CA LEU A 135 -2.61 -6.95 7.04
C LEU A 135 -3.61 -7.04 8.21
N THR A 136 -3.16 -7.51 9.38
CA THR A 136 -4.01 -7.92 10.52
C THR A 136 -5.07 -6.90 10.96
N TYR A 137 -4.79 -5.60 10.86
CA TYR A 137 -5.74 -4.56 11.26
C TYR A 137 -6.67 -4.09 10.14
N TRP A 138 -6.38 -4.44 8.89
CA TRP A 138 -7.21 -4.10 7.74
C TRP A 138 -8.30 -5.16 7.51
N THR A 139 -8.14 -6.36 8.03
CA THR A 139 -9.14 -7.43 7.97
C THR A 139 -10.29 -7.27 8.97
N SER A 140 -10.37 -6.14 9.69
CA SER A 140 -11.45 -5.89 10.64
C SER A 140 -12.77 -5.59 9.90
N SER A 141 -13.90 -6.08 10.43
CA SER A 141 -15.23 -5.83 9.85
C SER A 141 -15.71 -4.38 10.00
N ASN A 142 -14.98 -3.53 10.71
CA ASN A 142 -15.34 -2.13 10.87
C ASN A 142 -14.89 -1.32 9.65
N TYR A 143 -15.84 -1.09 8.74
CA TYR A 143 -15.60 -0.36 7.50
C TYR A 143 -15.17 1.09 7.74
N ALA A 144 -15.57 1.70 8.86
CA ALA A 144 -15.32 3.12 9.13
C ALA A 144 -13.86 3.45 9.50
N ASP A 145 -13.05 2.47 9.86
CA ASP A 145 -11.67 2.70 10.28
C ASP A 145 -10.74 3.00 9.10
N PHE A 146 -9.68 3.79 9.31
CA PHE A 146 -8.82 4.27 8.22
C PHE A 146 -7.49 3.51 8.20
N GLY A 147 -7.29 2.70 7.15
CA GLY A 147 -6.03 1.98 6.92
C GLY A 147 -4.93 2.90 6.38
N TYR A 148 -3.71 2.74 6.89
CA TYR A 148 -2.53 3.41 6.35
C TYR A 148 -1.26 2.59 6.58
N ILE A 149 -0.22 2.88 5.83
CA ILE A 149 1.09 2.23 5.95
C ILE A 149 2.02 3.19 6.67
N ARG A 150 2.75 2.73 7.69
CA ARG A 150 3.81 3.49 8.34
C ARG A 150 5.16 2.91 7.95
N ILE A 151 6.07 3.75 7.46
CA ILE A 151 7.43 3.36 7.08
C ILE A 151 8.41 4.23 7.84
N LYS A 152 9.34 3.61 8.56
CA LYS A 152 10.46 4.28 9.21
C LYS A 152 11.69 4.13 8.34
N LEU A 153 12.20 5.25 7.86
CA LEU A 153 13.40 5.33 7.06
C LEU A 153 14.59 5.63 7.99
N PRO A 154 15.67 4.84 7.95
CA PRO A 154 16.85 5.10 8.76
C PRO A 154 17.52 6.41 8.32
N PRO A 155 18.42 6.98 9.14
CA PRO A 155 19.22 8.12 8.71
C PRO A 155 20.00 7.80 7.42
N LYS A 156 20.21 8.81 6.61
CA LYS A 156 21.03 8.78 5.40
C LYS A 156 22.43 8.28 5.73
N GLY A 157 22.83 7.19 5.09
CA GLY A 157 24.20 6.69 5.04
C GLY A 157 25.01 7.40 3.94
N THR A 158 25.66 6.63 3.07
CA THR A 158 26.21 7.17 1.81
C THR A 158 25.09 7.78 0.96
N ASN A 159 23.97 7.05 0.87
CA ASN A 159 22.78 7.48 0.16
C ASN A 159 21.60 7.64 1.14
N ALA A 160 20.61 8.43 0.74
CA ALA A 160 19.37 8.55 1.49
C ALA A 160 18.56 7.25 1.36
N SER A 161 17.93 6.83 2.46
CA SER A 161 16.92 5.78 2.41
C SER A 161 15.60 6.37 1.92
N THR A 162 14.93 5.65 1.03
CA THR A 162 13.76 6.14 0.30
C THR A 162 12.63 5.13 0.31
N VAL A 163 11.40 5.62 0.30
CA VAL A 163 10.22 4.89 -0.16
C VAL A 163 9.83 5.40 -1.54
N ARG A 164 9.77 4.50 -2.53
CA ARG A 164 9.36 4.83 -3.90
C ARG A 164 7.85 4.71 -4.11
N GLY A 165 7.21 3.85 -3.33
CA GLY A 165 5.78 3.65 -3.40
C GLY A 165 5.38 2.28 -2.87
N TYR A 166 4.11 1.96 -3.04
CA TYR A 166 3.57 0.66 -2.67
C TYR A 166 2.57 0.17 -3.73
N TYR A 167 2.32 -1.13 -3.68
CA TYR A 167 1.40 -1.87 -4.52
C TYR A 167 0.41 -2.62 -3.64
N THR A 168 -0.87 -2.51 -3.94
CA THR A 168 -1.95 -3.28 -3.30
C THR A 168 -2.74 -4.06 -4.34
N ALA A 169 -3.25 -5.23 -3.97
CA ALA A 169 -4.17 -6.03 -4.78
C ALA A 169 -5.10 -6.89 -3.91
N ASP A 170 -6.31 -7.16 -4.41
CA ASP A 170 -7.29 -8.11 -3.84
C ASP A 170 -7.10 -9.56 -4.34
#